data_AF-A0A087TBM2-F1
#
_entry.id   AF-A0A087TBM2-F1
#
_cell.length_a   1.000
_cell.length_b   1.000
_cell.length_c   1.000
_cell.angle_alpha   90.00
_cell.angle_beta   90.00
_cell.angle_gamma   90.00
#
_symmetry.space_group_name_H-M   'P 1'
#
loop_
_entity.id
_entity.type
_entity.pdbx_description
1 polymer ?
#
loop_
_entity_poly.entity_id
_entity_poly.type
_entity_poly.pdbx_seq_one_letter_code
_entity_poly.pdbx_strand_id
1 'polypeptide(L)'
;MDSCSTSEHRLGKDSPSNKLLFARDIPTYRKMVNRFYQDVANLPPVTEQEMCVSLQMLSMAHSGEVDSVNALKELYIYVSRYGNQILEALDSDPLCMSQHLARKLDTVAYTIGGGEASLC
;
A
#
# COMPACT_ATOMS: atom_id res chain seq x y z
N MET A 1 -20.04 -2.91 6.44
CA MET A 1 -19.07 -3.86 7.05
C MET A 1 -19.68 -5.24 7.23
N ASP A 2 -20.79 -5.41 7.98
CA ASP A 2 -21.38 -6.75 8.23
C ASP A 2 -21.79 -7.53 6.96
N SER A 3 -22.19 -6.82 5.91
CA SER A 3 -22.49 -7.39 4.59
C SER A 3 -21.27 -7.99 3.87
N CYS A 4 -20.06 -7.60 4.26
CA CYS A 4 -18.81 -8.15 3.72
C CYS A 4 -18.23 -9.26 4.62
N SER A 5 -18.88 -9.59 5.74
CA SER A 5 -18.44 -10.67 6.62
C SER A 5 -18.92 -12.03 6.08
N THR A 6 -18.03 -13.02 6.08
CA THR A 6 -18.33 -14.42 5.80
C THR A 6 -18.94 -15.16 7.00
N SER A 7 -18.94 -14.53 8.19
CA SER A 7 -19.46 -15.12 9.43
C SER A 7 -20.90 -14.68 9.71
N GLU A 8 -21.76 -15.63 10.07
CA GLU A 8 -23.08 -15.30 10.59
C GLU A 8 -23.01 -14.92 12.07
N HIS A 9 -23.60 -13.77 12.39
CA HIS A 9 -23.73 -13.31 13.77
C HIS A 9 -25.16 -13.52 14.22
N ARG A 10 -25.34 -14.28 15.31
CA ARG A 10 -26.63 -14.38 15.98
C ARG A 10 -26.90 -13.07 16.72
N LEU A 11 -28.01 -12.44 16.38
CA LEU A 11 -28.44 -11.21 17.00
C LEU A 11 -29.33 -11.50 18.21
N GLY A 12 -29.19 -10.69 19.24
CA GLY A 12 -29.94 -10.81 20.50
C GLY A 12 -30.06 -9.46 21.20
N LYS A 13 -30.66 -9.46 22.39
CA LYS A 13 -30.93 -8.25 23.19
C LYS A 13 -29.66 -7.43 23.51
N ASP A 14 -28.51 -8.08 23.59
CA ASP A 14 -27.22 -7.46 23.89
C ASP A 14 -26.46 -7.02 22.62
N SER A 15 -27.06 -7.22 21.44
CA SER A 15 -26.46 -6.78 20.18
C SER A 15 -26.54 -5.26 20.03
N PRO A 16 -25.49 -4.60 19.50
CA PRO A 16 -25.50 -3.18 19.21
C PRO A 16 -26.69 -2.77 18.32
N SER A 17 -27.29 -1.61 18.59
CA SER A 17 -28.52 -1.15 17.91
C SER A 17 -28.38 -1.08 16.40
N ASN A 18 -27.21 -0.67 15.87
CA ASN A 18 -26.97 -0.64 14.43
C ASN A 18 -27.10 -2.03 13.78
N LYS A 19 -26.65 -3.09 14.44
CA LYS A 19 -26.79 -4.46 13.91
C LYS A 19 -28.23 -4.94 13.92
N LEU A 20 -29.00 -4.56 14.95
CA LEU A 20 -30.42 -4.88 15.04
C LEU A 20 -31.24 -4.17 13.96
N LEU A 21 -30.94 -2.89 13.70
CA LEU A 21 -31.61 -2.09 12.66
C LEU A 21 -31.46 -2.71 11.27
N PHE A 22 -30.26 -3.18 10.94
CA PHE A 22 -29.97 -3.77 9.61
C PHE A 22 -30.15 -5.29 9.54
N ALA A 23 -30.53 -5.94 10.64
CA ALA A 23 -30.61 -7.41 10.77
C ALA A 23 -31.29 -8.11 9.59
N ARG A 24 -32.40 -7.53 9.12
CA ARG A 24 -33.21 -8.07 8.03
C ARG A 24 -32.56 -7.89 6.66
N ASP A 25 -31.82 -6.82 6.46
CA ASP A 25 -31.32 -6.43 5.13
C ASP A 25 -29.89 -6.98 4.89
N ILE A 26 -29.12 -7.24 5.96
CA ILE A 26 -27.76 -7.81 5.89
C ILE A 26 -27.68 -9.11 5.05
N PRO A 27 -28.57 -10.10 5.19
CA PRO A 27 -28.52 -11.31 4.36
C PRO A 27 -28.61 -11.01 2.85
N THR A 28 -29.45 -10.04 2.47
CA THR A 28 -29.60 -9.62 1.08
C THR A 28 -28.33 -8.91 0.59
N TYR A 29 -27.78 -7.98 1.38
CA TYR A 29 -26.54 -7.31 1.02
C TYR A 29 -25.35 -8.28 0.92
N ARG A 30 -25.29 -9.32 1.76
CA ARG A 30 -24.28 -10.38 1.64
C ARG A 30 -24.37 -11.12 0.31
N LYS A 31 -25.58 -11.44 -0.14
CA LYS A 31 -25.77 -12.05 -1.47
C LYS A 31 -25.29 -11.13 -2.59
N MET A 32 -25.53 -9.81 -2.47
CA MET A 32 -25.03 -8.83 -3.44
C MET A 32 -23.49 -8.77 -3.44
N VAL A 33 -22.86 -8.74 -2.26
CA VAL A 33 -21.39 -8.72 -2.12
C VAL A 33 -20.76 -10.01 -2.67
N ASN A 34 -21.33 -11.17 -2.35
CA ASN A 34 -20.84 -12.45 -2.88
C ASN A 34 -20.96 -12.50 -4.40
N ARG A 35 -22.10 -12.06 -4.95
CA ARG A 35 -22.28 -11.97 -6.40
C ARG A 35 -21.30 -11.00 -7.04
N PHE A 36 -21.10 -9.83 -6.43
CA PHE A 36 -20.12 -8.85 -6.91
C PHE A 36 -18.73 -9.44 -7.05
N TYR A 37 -18.23 -10.15 -6.03
CA TYR A 37 -16.91 -10.79 -6.11
C TYR A 37 -16.86 -11.94 -7.11
N GLN A 38 -17.94 -12.71 -7.28
CA GLN A 38 -18.05 -13.73 -8.32
C GLN A 38 -18.00 -13.10 -9.72
N ASP A 39 -18.76 -12.04 -9.94
CA ASP A 39 -18.82 -11.33 -11.21
C ASP A 39 -17.44 -10.73 -11.55
N VAL A 40 -16.74 -10.13 -10.57
CA VAL A 40 -15.36 -9.62 -10.74
C VAL A 40 -14.38 -10.75 -11.06
N ALA A 41 -14.47 -11.89 -10.38
CA ALA A 41 -13.58 -13.03 -10.62
C ALA A 41 -13.79 -13.66 -12.01
N ASN A 42 -14.99 -13.53 -12.58
CA ASN A 42 -15.33 -14.03 -13.90
C ASN A 42 -14.99 -13.04 -15.04
N LEU A 43 -14.53 -11.82 -14.73
CA LEU A 43 -14.07 -10.89 -15.75
C LEU A 43 -12.80 -11.42 -16.43
N PRO A 44 -12.58 -11.06 -17.71
CA PRO A 44 -11.30 -11.33 -18.38
C PRO A 44 -10.13 -10.75 -17.57
N PRO A 45 -8.97 -11.45 -17.53
CA PRO A 45 -7.80 -10.94 -16.84
C PRO A 45 -7.31 -9.66 -17.51
N VAL A 46 -6.95 -8.67 -16.69
CA VAL A 46 -6.31 -7.43 -17.16
C VAL A 46 -4.89 -7.75 -17.62
N THR A 47 -4.55 -7.34 -18.84
CA THR A 47 -3.19 -7.55 -19.37
C THR A 47 -2.20 -6.58 -18.74
N GLU A 48 -0.92 -6.94 -18.75
CA GLU A 48 0.17 -6.06 -18.30
C GLU A 48 0.18 -4.74 -19.09
N GLN A 49 -0.06 -4.81 -20.41
CA GLN A 49 -0.11 -3.62 -21.26
C GLN A 49 -1.25 -2.66 -20.87
N GLU A 50 -2.46 -3.18 -20.65
CA GLU A 50 -3.61 -2.36 -20.22
C GLU A 50 -3.36 -1.72 -18.86
N MET A 51 -2.74 -2.47 -17.94
CA MET A 51 -2.37 -1.97 -16.62
C MET A 51 -1.33 -0.84 -16.73
N CYS A 52 -0.26 -1.03 -17.51
CA CYS A 52 0.78 -0.02 -17.72
C CYS A 52 0.21 1.26 -18.33
N VAL A 53 -0.64 1.15 -19.37
CA VAL A 53 -1.29 2.32 -19.99
C VAL A 53 -2.18 3.04 -18.98
N SER A 54 -2.99 2.31 -18.22
CA SER A 54 -3.90 2.91 -17.23
C SER A 54 -3.15 3.63 -16.12
N LEU A 55 -2.08 3.03 -15.59
CA LEU A 55 -1.24 3.63 -14.55
C LEU A 55 -0.48 4.86 -15.06
N GLN A 56 0.03 4.82 -16.30
CA GLN A 56 0.71 5.96 -16.91
C GLN A 56 -0.26 7.14 -17.10
N MET A 57 -1.45 6.88 -17.61
CA MET A 57 -2.49 7.91 -17.78
C MET A 57 -2.86 8.56 -16.44
N LEU A 58 -3.02 7.75 -15.38
CA LEU A 58 -3.31 8.26 -14.04
C LEU A 58 -2.14 9.10 -13.49
N SER A 59 -0.90 8.63 -13.66
CA SER A 59 0.30 9.38 -13.24
C SER A 59 0.42 10.73 -13.95
N MET A 60 0.05 10.80 -15.23
CA MET A 60 0.06 12.05 -15.99
C MET A 60 -1.05 12.99 -15.54
N ALA A 61 -2.25 12.45 -15.28
CA ALA A 61 -3.40 13.24 -14.85
C ALA A 61 -3.16 13.96 -13.51
N HIS A 62 -2.41 13.34 -12.61
CA HIS A 62 -2.09 13.88 -11.29
C HIS A 62 -0.65 14.41 -11.16
N SER A 63 0.03 14.63 -12.30
CA SER A 63 1.40 15.14 -12.31
C SER A 63 1.47 16.52 -11.67
N GLY A 64 2.32 16.67 -10.64
CA GLY A 64 2.50 17.93 -9.92
C GLY A 64 1.49 18.20 -8.80
N GLU A 65 0.53 17.31 -8.55
CA GLU A 65 -0.40 17.44 -7.41
C GLU A 65 0.26 17.13 -6.06
N VAL A 66 1.40 16.42 -6.09
CA VAL A 66 2.13 16.01 -4.89
C VAL A 66 3.46 16.75 -4.80
N ASP A 67 3.70 17.37 -3.66
CA ASP A 67 5.01 17.90 -3.31
C ASP A 67 5.98 16.74 -3.00
N SER A 68 6.57 16.23 -4.07
CA SER A 68 7.48 15.08 -4.01
C SER A 68 8.73 15.38 -3.18
N VAL A 69 9.17 16.64 -3.13
CA VAL A 69 10.36 17.03 -2.38
C VAL A 69 10.11 16.93 -0.88
N ASN A 70 8.98 17.47 -0.40
CA ASN A 70 8.63 17.38 1.02
C ASN A 70 8.27 15.94 1.42
N ALA A 71 7.57 15.18 0.56
CA ALA A 71 7.33 13.76 0.80
C ALA A 71 8.63 12.96 0.96
N LEU A 72 9.64 13.22 0.11
CA LEU A 72 10.95 12.56 0.21
C LEU A 72 11.69 12.93 1.50
N LYS A 73 11.60 14.18 1.97
CA LYS A 73 12.19 14.59 3.26
C LYS A 73 11.57 13.81 4.43
N GLU A 74 10.24 13.70 4.46
CA GLU A 74 9.53 12.96 5.50
C GLU A 74 9.87 11.45 5.45
N LEU A 75 9.98 10.87 4.25
CA LEU A 75 10.42 9.48 4.09
C LEU A 75 11.86 9.27 4.57
N TYR A 76 12.75 10.24 4.31
CA TYR A 76 14.16 10.14 4.69
C TYR A 76 14.37 10.11 6.23
N ILE A 77 13.42 10.62 7.01
CA ILE A 77 13.44 10.47 8.49
C ILE A 77 13.50 8.99 8.89
N TYR A 78 12.76 8.13 8.19
CA TYR A 78 12.76 6.69 8.44
C TYR A 78 14.04 6.02 7.95
N VAL A 79 14.58 6.46 6.81
CA VAL A 79 15.89 6.00 6.30
C VAL A 79 16.98 6.30 7.30
N SER A 80 17.01 7.51 7.85
CA SER A 80 18.01 7.91 8.86
C SER A 80 17.83 7.14 10.17
N ARG A 81 16.58 6.93 10.61
CA ARG A 81 16.28 6.21 11.86
C ARG A 81 16.67 4.73 11.81
N TYR A 82 16.49 4.08 10.66
CA TYR A 82 16.70 2.65 10.48
C TYR A 82 17.88 2.37 9.53
N GLY A 83 18.83 3.30 9.40
CA GLY A 83 19.91 3.26 8.42
C GLY A 83 20.70 1.95 8.48
N ASN A 84 21.13 1.54 9.67
CA ASN A 84 21.87 0.30 9.87
C ASN A 84 21.11 -0.94 9.38
N GLN A 85 19.83 -1.08 9.74
CA GLN A 85 19.02 -2.23 9.32
C GLN A 85 18.76 -2.22 7.81
N ILE A 86 18.58 -1.04 7.21
CA ILE A 86 18.37 -0.89 5.78
C ILE A 86 19.66 -1.25 5.02
N LEU A 87 20.81 -0.74 5.46
CA LEU A 87 22.10 -1.05 4.83
C LEU A 87 22.43 -2.54 4.95
N GLU A 88 22.23 -3.14 6.12
CA GLU A 88 22.40 -4.59 6.31
C GLU A 88 21.51 -5.40 5.36
N ALA A 89 20.24 -5.01 5.21
CA ALA A 89 19.33 -5.67 4.26
C ALA A 89 19.82 -5.52 2.80
N LEU A 90 20.29 -4.33 2.41
CA LEU A 90 20.79 -4.06 1.06
C LEU A 90 22.11 -4.79 0.76
N ASP A 91 22.96 -5.01 1.75
CA ASP A 91 24.21 -5.75 1.63
C ASP A 91 24.02 -7.27 1.73
N SER A 92 22.89 -7.73 2.25
CA SER A 92 22.55 -9.16 2.34
C SER A 92 21.88 -9.72 1.07
N ASP A 93 21.25 -8.86 0.27
CA ASP A 93 20.50 -9.26 -0.94
C ASP A 93 21.39 -9.20 -2.21
N PRO A 94 21.59 -10.32 -2.93
CA PRO A 94 22.46 -10.35 -4.12
C PRO A 94 22.03 -9.41 -5.25
N LEU A 95 20.73 -9.18 -5.45
CA LEU A 95 20.22 -8.25 -6.46
C LEU A 95 20.55 -6.82 -6.06
N CYS A 96 20.37 -6.47 -4.78
CA CYS A 96 20.70 -5.15 -4.24
C CYS A 96 22.21 -4.87 -4.32
N MET A 97 23.03 -5.86 -3.97
CA MET A 97 24.49 -5.79 -4.10
C MET A 97 24.92 -5.56 -5.54
N SER A 98 24.37 -6.33 -6.50
CA SER A 98 24.70 -6.21 -7.92
C SER A 98 24.35 -4.82 -8.50
N GLN A 99 23.36 -4.15 -7.91
CA GLN A 99 22.94 -2.79 -8.29
C GLN A 99 23.57 -1.69 -7.43
N HIS A 100 24.44 -2.06 -6.48
CA HIS A 100 25.12 -1.18 -5.54
C HIS A 100 24.17 -0.25 -4.77
N LEU A 101 23.03 -0.79 -4.31
CA LEU A 101 21.97 0.02 -3.70
C LEU A 101 22.37 0.63 -2.35
N ALA A 102 23.13 -0.09 -1.51
CA ALA A 102 23.65 0.45 -0.24
C ALA A 102 24.50 1.71 -0.48
N ARG A 103 25.45 1.64 -1.42
CA ARG A 103 26.28 2.78 -1.82
C ARG A 103 25.47 3.96 -2.37
N LYS A 104 24.41 3.69 -3.14
CA LYS A 104 23.52 4.75 -3.62
C LYS A 104 22.81 5.45 -2.46
N LEU A 105 22.38 4.69 -1.45
CA LEU A 105 21.76 5.23 -0.25
C LEU A 105 22.73 6.10 0.55
N ASP A 106 23.98 5.66 0.73
CA ASP A 106 25.03 6.47 1.37
C ASP A 106 25.28 7.78 0.61
N THR A 107 25.27 7.72 -0.72
CA THR A 107 25.43 8.92 -1.57
C THR A 107 24.29 9.91 -1.33
N VAL A 108 23.06 9.43 -1.19
CA VAL A 108 21.91 10.28 -0.84
C VAL A 108 22.12 10.90 0.54
N ALA A 109 22.54 10.13 1.54
CA ALA A 109 22.78 10.63 2.89
C ALA A 109 23.85 11.72 2.95
N TYR A 110 24.98 11.49 2.28
CA TYR A 110 26.07 12.45 2.16
C TYR A 110 25.59 13.76 1.52
N THR A 111 24.75 13.66 0.48
CA THR A 111 24.23 14.81 -0.27
C THR A 111 23.25 15.64 0.58
N ILE A 112 22.41 14.99 1.38
CA ILE A 112 21.43 15.67 2.25
C ILE A 112 22.11 16.28 3.48
N GLY A 113 23.13 15.62 4.04
CA GLY A 113 23.84 16.07 5.24
C GLY A 113 25.00 17.04 5.03
N GLY A 114 25.15 17.63 3.83
CA GLY A 114 26.17 18.65 3.57
C GLY A 114 27.62 18.15 3.63
N GLY A 115 27.85 16.86 3.42
CA GLY A 115 29.19 16.25 3.41
C GLY A 115 29.69 15.68 4.73
N GLU A 116 28.92 15.79 5.82
CA GLU A 116 29.28 15.21 7.14
C GLU A 116 28.37 14.06 7.59
N ALA A 117 27.26 13.79 6.90
CA ALA A 117 26.36 12.69 7.25
C ALA A 117 26.80 11.36 6.62
N SER A 118 27.29 10.46 7.46
CA SER A 118 27.31 9.03 7.19
C SER A 118 26.07 8.40 7.86
N LEU A 119 25.49 7.37 7.26
CA LEU A 119 24.42 6.58 7.88
C LEU A 119 24.92 5.65 9.00
N CYS A 120 26.23 5.71 9.30
CA CYS A 120 26.93 4.95 10.33
C CYS A 120 26.72 5.51 11.74
#